data_AF-A0A8B7JFR0-F1
#
_entry.id   AF-A0A8B7JFR0-F1
#
_cell.length_a   1.000
_cell.length_b   1.000
_cell.length_c   1.000
_cell.angle_alpha   90.00
_cell.angle_beta   90.00
_cell.angle_gamma   90.00
#
_symmetry.space_group_name_H-M   'P 1'
#
loop_
_entity.id
_entity.type
_entity.pdbx_description
1 polymer ?
#
loop_
_entity_poly.entity_id
_entity_poly.type
_entity_poly.pdbx_seq_one_letter_code
_entity_poly.pdbx_strand_id
1 'polypeptide(L)'
;MKVVLVLLELALLLVLQAQSKISLKEYFDVEKLAGKWRTLAIASDSEWIEDLRKNGKMSTSTVEPQSTGEIIIKTFIPGPAGCKQRTMVLKKTDHPGQYTNSGSSGPWSSDDDLKQRSDVSHKSEKNLDDCGLIDTDYTSYTIVLGHRHYNGQKISVLLLYSRNTEVKPGVLEKFNDTIKEAGLSKEQMVMLPKAKECRPQLA
;
A
#
# COMPACT_ATOMS: atom_id res chain seq x y z
N MET A 1 2.54 34.73 35.50
CA MET A 1 2.08 33.32 35.39
C MET A 1 1.23 33.05 34.15
N LYS A 2 0.23 33.87 33.81
CA LYS A 2 -0.64 33.65 32.63
C LYS A 2 0.11 33.60 31.28
N VAL A 3 1.10 34.47 31.08
CA VAL A 3 1.90 34.52 29.83
C VAL A 3 2.74 33.25 29.63
N VAL A 4 3.27 32.68 30.72
CA VAL A 4 4.06 31.44 30.67
C VAL A 4 3.20 30.25 30.29
N LEU A 5 1.97 30.17 30.83
CA LEU A 5 1.00 29.12 30.48
C LEU A 5 0.60 29.19 28.99
N VAL A 6 0.32 30.39 28.47
CA VAL A 6 -0.05 30.58 27.05
C VAL A 6 1.10 30.17 26.11
N LEU A 7 2.36 30.50 26.46
CA LEU A 7 3.53 30.09 25.68
C LEU A 7 3.76 28.58 25.73
N LEU A 8 3.51 27.94 26.87
CA LEU A 8 3.63 26.48 27.02
C LEU A 8 2.57 25.75 26.19
N GLU A 9 1.33 26.24 26.19
CA GLU A 9 0.22 25.71 25.40
C GLU A 9 0.48 25.88 23.90
N LEU A 10 0.99 27.04 23.47
CA LEU A 10 1.35 27.29 22.07
C LEU A 10 2.52 26.39 21.63
N ALA A 11 3.52 26.17 22.50
CA ALA A 11 4.62 25.27 22.23
C ALA A 11 4.16 23.81 22.11
N LEU A 12 3.24 23.36 22.98
CA LEU A 12 2.62 22.03 22.89
C LEU A 12 1.81 21.86 21.60
N LEU A 13 1.07 22.89 21.17
CA LEU A 13 0.35 22.88 19.89
C LEU A 13 1.28 22.88 18.66
N LEU A 14 2.42 23.58 18.74
CA LEU A 14 3.45 23.58 17.68
C LEU A 14 4.15 22.23 17.57
N VAL A 15 4.41 21.55 18.70
CA VAL A 15 4.94 20.18 18.70
C VAL A 15 3.91 19.17 18.16
N LEU A 16 2.61 19.40 18.39
CA LEU A 16 1.53 18.55 17.88
C LEU A 16 1.35 18.64 16.35
N GLN A 17 1.82 19.71 15.70
CA GLN A 17 1.70 19.92 14.26
C GLN A 17 2.85 19.29 13.44
N ALA A 18 3.86 18.72 14.09
CA ALA A 18 4.92 17.96 13.41
C ALA A 18 4.42 16.55 13.03
N GLN A 19 3.34 16.47 12.24
CA GLN A 19 3.06 15.25 11.48
C GLN A 19 4.12 15.14 10.39
N SER A 20 5.02 14.16 10.50
CA SER A 20 5.97 13.86 9.44
C SER A 20 5.19 13.42 8.21
N LYS A 21 5.15 14.26 7.17
CA LYS A 21 4.63 13.85 5.87
C LYS A 21 5.65 12.90 5.25
N ILE A 22 5.28 11.62 5.09
CA ILE A 22 6.12 10.63 4.42
C ILE A 22 6.52 11.17 3.05
N SER A 23 7.82 11.10 2.75
CA SER A 23 8.36 11.53 1.46
C SER A 23 8.19 10.43 0.43
N LEU A 24 7.44 10.72 -0.63
CA LEU A 24 7.32 9.83 -1.79
C LEU A 24 8.48 10.09 -2.75
N LYS A 25 8.95 9.02 -3.39
CA LYS A 25 9.95 9.08 -4.46
C LYS A 25 9.29 9.63 -5.72
N GLU A 26 9.58 10.88 -6.03
CA GLU A 26 9.02 11.62 -7.17
C GLU A 26 9.49 11.08 -8.53
N TYR A 27 10.77 10.71 -8.61
CA TYR A 27 11.40 10.27 -9.85
C TYR A 27 12.03 8.89 -9.68
N PHE A 28 11.52 7.92 -10.43
CA PHE A 28 12.03 6.56 -10.47
C PHE A 28 11.73 5.90 -11.81
N ASP A 29 12.47 4.84 -12.09
CA ASP A 29 12.33 4.08 -13.32
C ASP A 29 11.29 2.97 -13.12
N VAL A 30 10.08 3.22 -13.62
CA VAL A 30 8.94 2.30 -13.53
C VAL A 30 9.24 0.99 -14.25
N GLU A 31 9.98 1.02 -15.35
CA GLU A 31 10.32 -0.18 -16.13
C GLU A 31 11.18 -1.14 -15.32
N LYS A 32 12.07 -0.62 -14.46
CA LYS A 32 12.88 -1.44 -13.55
C LYS A 32 12.07 -2.11 -12.44
N LEU A 33 10.84 -1.67 -12.18
CA LEU A 33 9.93 -2.34 -11.26
C LEU A 33 9.23 -3.55 -11.90
N ALA A 34 9.33 -3.74 -13.22
CA ALA A 34 8.65 -4.82 -13.93
C ALA A 34 8.98 -6.21 -13.37
N GLY A 35 8.04 -7.14 -13.54
CA GLY A 35 8.19 -8.54 -13.18
C GLY A 35 7.65 -8.89 -11.80
N LYS A 36 8.17 -9.99 -11.24
CA LYS A 36 7.61 -10.64 -10.05
C LYS A 36 8.09 -9.98 -8.74
N TRP A 37 7.15 -9.83 -7.81
CA TRP A 37 7.34 -9.35 -6.45
C TRP A 37 6.54 -10.21 -5.47
N ARG A 38 6.94 -10.25 -4.20
CA ARG A 38 6.21 -10.91 -3.11
C ARG A 38 5.91 -9.92 -2.00
N THR A 39 4.70 -9.96 -1.46
CA THR A 39 4.31 -9.10 -0.35
C THR A 39 4.79 -9.74 0.95
N LEU A 40 5.81 -9.16 1.58
CA LEU A 40 6.39 -9.69 2.82
C LEU A 40 5.72 -9.13 4.07
N ALA A 41 5.41 -7.85 4.06
CA ALA A 41 4.81 -7.18 5.20
C ALA A 41 3.79 -6.15 4.76
N ILE A 42 2.77 -5.97 5.58
CA ILE A 42 1.76 -4.93 5.42
C ILE A 42 1.60 -4.23 6.77
N ALA A 43 1.48 -2.91 6.76
CA ALA A 43 1.03 -2.16 7.93
C ALA A 43 -0.16 -1.26 7.58
N SER A 44 -1.18 -1.21 8.44
CA SER A 44 -2.38 -0.40 8.23
C SER A 44 -3.05 -0.05 9.54
N ASP A 45 -3.68 1.13 9.59
CA ASP A 45 -4.52 1.60 10.69
C ASP A 45 -5.91 0.97 10.73
N SER A 46 -6.25 0.14 9.75
CA SER A 46 -7.58 -0.44 9.61
C SER A 46 -7.71 -1.80 10.32
N GLU A 47 -8.92 -2.07 10.84
CA GLU A 47 -9.25 -3.29 11.58
C GLU A 47 -9.05 -4.58 10.77
N TRP A 48 -9.07 -4.53 9.43
CA TRP A 48 -8.83 -5.71 8.58
C TRP A 48 -7.43 -6.30 8.76
N ILE A 49 -6.49 -5.54 9.35
CA ILE A 49 -5.14 -6.01 9.65
C ILE A 49 -5.15 -7.25 10.57
N GLU A 50 -6.18 -7.40 11.41
CA GLU A 50 -6.33 -8.57 12.29
C GLU A 50 -6.76 -9.83 11.54
N ASP A 51 -7.58 -9.69 10.50
CA ASP A 51 -7.90 -10.82 9.61
C ASP A 51 -6.66 -11.24 8.82
N LEU A 52 -5.92 -10.26 8.29
CA LEU A 52 -4.65 -10.52 7.63
C LEU A 52 -3.65 -11.23 8.55
N ARG A 53 -3.59 -10.85 9.83
CA ARG A 53 -2.73 -11.50 10.82
C ARG A 53 -3.06 -12.98 11.00
N LYS A 54 -4.34 -13.32 11.04
CA LYS A 54 -4.82 -14.68 11.30
C LYS A 54 -4.76 -15.57 10.05
N ASN A 55 -5.18 -15.03 8.92
CA ASN A 55 -5.48 -15.80 7.72
C ASN A 55 -4.56 -15.48 6.53
N GLY A 56 -3.84 -14.35 6.60
CA GLY A 56 -2.99 -13.84 5.55
C GLY A 56 -1.79 -14.74 5.25
N LYS A 57 -1.44 -14.79 3.96
CA LYS A 57 -0.25 -15.48 3.46
C LYS A 57 0.44 -14.60 2.44
N MET A 58 1.74 -14.85 2.26
CA MET A 58 2.55 -14.14 1.27
C MET A 58 1.92 -14.26 -0.12
N SER A 59 1.52 -13.12 -0.68
CA SER A 59 1.00 -13.03 -2.03
C SER A 59 2.13 -12.78 -3.03
N THR A 60 1.92 -13.20 -4.27
CA THR A 60 2.84 -12.91 -5.39
C THR A 60 2.19 -11.89 -6.31
N SER A 61 2.92 -10.84 -6.69
CA SER A 61 2.45 -9.81 -7.62
C SER A 61 3.31 -9.80 -8.87
N THR A 62 2.70 -9.57 -10.03
CA THR A 62 3.41 -9.26 -11.28
C THR A 62 3.13 -7.81 -11.63
N VAL A 63 4.20 -7.02 -11.81
CA VAL A 63 4.15 -5.62 -12.21
C VAL A 63 4.45 -5.53 -13.70
N GLU A 64 3.54 -4.95 -14.46
CA GLU A 64 3.57 -4.86 -15.92
C GLU A 64 3.36 -3.39 -16.33
N PRO A 65 4.45 -2.60 -16.46
CA PRO A 65 4.38 -1.27 -17.06
C PRO A 65 3.87 -1.35 -18.49
N GLN A 66 3.02 -0.40 -18.89
CA GLN A 66 2.40 -0.34 -20.20
C GLN A 66 2.98 0.82 -21.02
N SER A 67 2.99 0.69 -22.35
CA SER A 67 3.39 1.78 -23.26
C SER A 67 2.49 3.01 -23.17
N THR A 68 1.26 2.86 -22.65
CA THR A 68 0.32 3.95 -22.34
C THR A 68 0.73 4.76 -21.11
N GLY A 69 1.73 4.31 -20.34
CA GLY A 69 2.15 4.91 -19.07
C GLY A 69 1.39 4.42 -17.84
N GLU A 70 0.44 3.50 -18.01
CA GLU A 70 -0.24 2.79 -16.93
C GLU A 70 0.65 1.66 -16.37
N ILE A 71 0.39 1.25 -15.13
CA ILE A 71 1.04 0.08 -14.52
C ILE A 71 -0.04 -0.91 -14.14
N ILE A 72 0.02 -2.12 -14.70
CA ILE A 72 -0.89 -3.21 -14.35
C ILE A 72 -0.21 -4.09 -13.31
N ILE A 73 -0.86 -4.31 -12.18
CA ILE A 73 -0.36 -5.16 -11.10
C ILE A 73 -1.35 -6.31 -10.88
N LYS A 74 -0.91 -7.54 -11.17
CA LYS A 74 -1.69 -8.76 -10.93
C LYS A 74 -1.18 -9.44 -9.67
N THR A 75 -2.01 -9.50 -8.63
CA THR A 75 -1.72 -10.11 -7.33
C THR A 75 -2.41 -11.45 -7.19
N PHE A 76 -1.67 -12.46 -6.77
CA PHE A 76 -2.10 -13.83 -6.53
C PHE A 76 -2.05 -14.09 -5.03
N ILE A 77 -3.22 -14.26 -4.41
CA ILE A 77 -3.40 -14.36 -2.96
C ILE A 77 -3.79 -15.80 -2.62
N PRO A 78 -2.93 -16.56 -1.94
CA PRO A 78 -3.27 -17.89 -1.46
C PRO A 78 -4.33 -17.81 -0.35
N GLY A 79 -5.42 -18.55 -0.50
CA GLY A 79 -6.47 -18.67 0.51
C GLY A 79 -6.92 -20.13 0.71
N PRO A 80 -7.73 -20.40 1.74
CA PRO A 80 -8.26 -21.74 2.00
C PRO A 80 -9.18 -22.26 0.87
N ALA A 81 -9.91 -21.37 0.21
CA ALA A 81 -10.77 -21.68 -0.93
C ALA A 81 -10.01 -21.76 -2.28
N GLY A 82 -8.68 -21.69 -2.26
CA GLY A 82 -7.84 -21.62 -3.45
C GLY A 82 -7.20 -20.26 -3.68
N CYS A 83 -6.66 -20.06 -4.88
CA CYS A 83 -5.91 -18.85 -5.22
C CYS A 83 -6.84 -17.76 -5.76
N LYS A 84 -6.87 -16.60 -5.11
CA LYS A 84 -7.59 -15.41 -5.62
C LYS A 84 -6.64 -14.57 -6.47
N GLN A 85 -7.04 -14.19 -7.68
CA GLN A 85 -6.35 -13.18 -8.47
C GLN A 85 -7.04 -11.82 -8.32
N ARG A 86 -6.23 -10.78 -8.18
CA ARG A 86 -6.63 -9.37 -8.11
C ARG A 86 -5.80 -8.59 -9.11
N THR A 87 -6.42 -7.67 -9.82
CA THR A 87 -5.75 -6.83 -10.81
C THR A 87 -5.91 -5.37 -10.40
N MET A 88 -4.82 -4.61 -10.41
CA MET A 88 -4.83 -3.18 -10.11
C MET A 88 -4.25 -2.42 -11.29
N VAL A 89 -4.89 -1.33 -11.70
CA VAL A 89 -4.40 -0.47 -12.79
C VAL A 89 -4.09 0.91 -12.22
N LEU A 90 -2.79 1.20 -12.17
CA LEU A 90 -2.27 2.48 -11.68
C LEU A 90 -2.08 3.45 -12.83
N LYS A 91 -2.71 4.63 -12.73
CA LYS A 91 -2.56 5.74 -13.66
C LYS A 91 -1.70 6.83 -13.04
N LYS A 92 -0.84 7.44 -13.84
CA LYS A 92 -0.07 8.62 -13.40
C LYS A 92 -1.02 9.75 -13.01
N THR A 93 -0.61 10.55 -12.04
CA THR A 93 -1.25 11.82 -11.71
C THR A 93 -0.40 12.98 -12.22
N ASP A 94 -0.90 14.21 -12.05
CA ASP A 94 -0.13 15.43 -12.30
C ASP A 94 1.02 15.61 -11.30
N HIS A 95 1.00 14.89 -10.16
CA HIS A 95 2.06 14.93 -9.16
C HIS A 95 3.10 13.82 -9.44
N PRO A 96 4.39 14.18 -9.61
CA PRO A 96 5.47 13.19 -9.77
C PRO A 96 5.48 12.15 -8.66
N GLY A 97 5.70 10.88 -9.01
CA GLY A 97 5.77 9.77 -8.06
C GLY A 97 4.43 9.30 -7.48
N GLN A 98 3.32 9.96 -7.82
CA GLN A 98 1.98 9.59 -7.37
C GLN A 98 1.15 8.97 -8.50
N TYR A 99 0.42 7.92 -8.13
CA TYR A 99 -0.46 7.16 -9.01
C TYR A 99 -1.84 7.03 -8.39
N THR A 100 -2.86 6.97 -9.23
CA THR A 100 -4.24 6.72 -8.82
C THR A 100 -4.69 5.35 -9.30
N ASN A 101 -5.44 4.65 -8.44
CA ASN A 101 -6.01 3.36 -8.80
C ASN A 101 -7.36 3.55 -9.51
N SER A 102 -7.39 3.29 -10.82
CA SER A 102 -8.57 3.56 -11.68
C SER A 102 -9.33 2.32 -12.15
N GLY A 103 -8.86 1.11 -11.81
CA GLY A 103 -9.41 -0.16 -12.32
C GLY A 103 -9.52 -1.25 -11.24
N SER A 104 -10.78 -1.61 -10.96
CA SER A 104 -11.35 -2.79 -10.27
C SER A 104 -10.44 -3.77 -9.51
N SER A 105 -10.77 -3.93 -8.22
CA SER A 105 -10.25 -4.96 -7.29
C SER A 105 -8.77 -4.82 -6.94
N GLY A 106 -8.45 -3.81 -6.13
CA GLY A 106 -7.19 -3.84 -5.38
C GLY A 106 -7.07 -5.17 -4.61
N PRO A 107 -5.86 -5.57 -4.18
CA PRO A 107 -5.63 -6.83 -3.47
C PRO A 107 -6.62 -7.12 -2.33
N TRP A 108 -7.23 -6.07 -1.77
CA TRP A 108 -8.08 -6.12 -0.59
C TRP A 108 -9.42 -5.36 -0.77
N SER A 109 -9.84 -5.07 -2.01
CA SER A 109 -11.22 -4.61 -2.25
C SER A 109 -12.19 -5.75 -1.90
N SER A 110 -13.18 -5.43 -1.07
CA SER A 110 -14.26 -6.39 -0.77
C SER A 110 -15.02 -6.69 -2.07
N ASP A 111 -15.65 -7.86 -2.14
CA ASP A 111 -16.51 -8.17 -3.28
C ASP A 111 -17.79 -7.27 -3.29
N ASP A 112 -18.08 -6.56 -2.19
CA ASP A 112 -19.12 -5.51 -2.09
C ASP A 112 -18.69 -4.18 -2.76
N ASP A 113 -17.42 -3.78 -2.65
CA ASP A 113 -16.89 -2.56 -3.29
C ASP A 113 -16.96 -2.65 -4.84
N LEU A 114 -17.00 -3.87 -5.37
CA LEU A 114 -17.12 -4.14 -6.81
C LEU A 114 -18.53 -3.90 -7.34
N LYS A 115 -19.57 -4.09 -6.52
CA LYS A 115 -20.97 -3.89 -6.94
C LYS A 115 -21.38 -2.43 -6.98
N GLN A 116 -20.70 -1.56 -6.22
CA GLN A 116 -21.08 -0.15 -6.11
C GLN A 116 -20.49 0.75 -7.22
N ARG A 117 -19.63 0.21 -8.10
CA ARG A 117 -18.91 0.98 -9.14
C ARG A 117 -19.41 0.77 -10.57
N SER A 118 -20.37 -0.12 -10.82
CA SER A 118 -20.92 -0.32 -12.17
C SER A 118 -21.73 0.87 -12.68
N ASP A 119 -22.19 1.76 -11.80
CA ASP A 119 -23.04 2.90 -12.14
C ASP A 119 -22.42 4.25 -11.75
N VAL A 120 -21.26 4.63 -12.30
CA VAL A 120 -20.86 6.06 -12.25
C VAL A 120 -20.06 6.46 -13.49
N SER A 121 -20.76 6.73 -14.58
CA SER A 121 -20.38 7.87 -15.42
C SER A 121 -20.55 9.14 -14.58
N HIS A 122 -19.50 9.95 -14.47
CA HIS A 122 -19.47 11.23 -13.73
C HIS A 122 -19.41 11.15 -12.19
N LYS A 123 -18.24 10.86 -11.60
CA LYS A 123 -17.89 11.41 -10.28
C LYS A 123 -16.48 12.00 -10.28
N SER A 124 -16.45 13.19 -9.70
CA SER A 124 -15.35 14.11 -9.46
C SER A 124 -13.98 13.50 -9.15
N GLU A 125 -12.94 14.21 -9.60
CA GLU A 125 -11.51 14.07 -9.30
C GLU A 125 -11.11 13.96 -7.80
N LYS A 126 -12.05 13.86 -6.85
CA LYS A 126 -11.77 13.96 -5.41
C LYS A 126 -11.77 12.63 -4.64
N ASN A 127 -12.01 11.48 -5.29
CA ASN A 127 -12.10 10.17 -4.62
C ASN A 127 -11.24 9.09 -5.31
N LEU A 128 -9.97 9.37 -5.57
CA LEU A 128 -9.04 8.36 -6.04
C LEU A 128 -8.19 7.84 -4.88
N ASP A 129 -8.14 6.52 -4.73
CA ASP A 129 -7.18 5.84 -3.87
C ASP A 129 -5.78 6.10 -4.47
N ASP A 130 -5.02 6.97 -3.82
CA ASP A 130 -3.68 7.36 -4.23
C ASP A 130 -2.64 6.38 -3.70
N CYS A 131 -1.59 6.12 -4.48
CA CYS A 131 -0.45 5.35 -4.05
C CYS A 131 0.85 5.96 -4.58
N GLY A 132 1.93 5.73 -3.84
CA GLY A 132 3.23 6.28 -4.13
C GLY A 132 4.33 5.36 -3.67
N LEU A 133 5.41 5.39 -4.44
CA LEU A 133 6.64 4.70 -4.08
C LEU A 133 7.35 5.48 -2.98
N ILE A 134 7.73 4.83 -1.88
CA ILE A 134 8.57 5.43 -0.85
C ILE A 134 10.03 5.17 -1.19
N ASP A 135 10.38 3.89 -1.38
CA ASP A 135 11.77 3.52 -1.65
C ASP A 135 11.87 2.18 -2.39
N THR A 136 12.93 2.02 -3.18
CA THR A 136 13.23 0.79 -3.91
C THR A 136 14.69 0.77 -4.36
N ASP A 137 15.25 -0.44 -4.38
CA ASP A 137 16.51 -0.73 -5.07
C ASP A 137 16.29 -1.53 -6.37
N TYR A 138 15.02 -1.68 -6.78
CA TYR A 138 14.51 -2.42 -7.95
C TYR A 138 14.76 -3.94 -7.95
N THR A 139 15.84 -4.38 -7.32
CA THR A 139 16.43 -5.72 -7.45
C THR A 139 16.17 -6.60 -6.23
N SER A 140 15.83 -6.01 -5.08
CA SER A 140 15.59 -6.78 -3.86
C SER A 140 14.32 -6.38 -3.12
N TYR A 141 13.99 -5.09 -2.99
CA TYR A 141 12.81 -4.63 -2.27
C TYR A 141 12.15 -3.39 -2.87
N THR A 142 10.88 -3.18 -2.51
CA THR A 142 10.12 -1.95 -2.80
C THR A 142 9.18 -1.67 -1.62
N ILE A 143 9.16 -0.43 -1.14
CA ILE A 143 8.23 0.07 -0.11
C ILE A 143 7.24 1.02 -0.77
N VAL A 144 5.95 0.75 -0.61
CA VAL A 144 4.85 1.52 -1.21
C VAL A 144 3.90 1.97 -0.11
N LEU A 145 3.42 3.21 -0.21
CA LEU A 145 2.27 3.70 0.54
C LEU A 145 1.08 3.79 -0.41
N GLY A 146 -0.08 3.37 0.05
CA GLY A 146 -1.34 3.70 -0.59
C GLY A 146 -2.39 4.09 0.43
N HIS A 147 -3.28 5.00 0.04
CA HIS A 147 -4.51 5.24 0.78
C HIS A 147 -5.68 4.60 0.07
N ARG A 148 -6.61 4.06 0.85
CA ARG A 148 -7.79 3.38 0.32
C ARG A 148 -9.02 3.75 1.11
N HIS A 149 -10.18 3.50 0.55
CA HIS A 149 -11.42 3.47 1.33
C HIS A 149 -11.75 2.03 1.74
N TYR A 150 -12.02 1.83 3.02
CA TYR A 150 -12.49 0.56 3.59
C TYR A 150 -13.60 0.86 4.58
N ASN A 151 -14.77 0.23 4.42
CA ASN A 151 -15.97 0.49 5.22
C ASN A 151 -16.33 1.99 5.35
N GLY A 152 -16.16 2.75 4.26
CA GLY A 152 -16.43 4.19 4.23
C GLY A 152 -15.38 5.08 4.88
N GLN A 153 -14.32 4.51 5.46
CA GLN A 153 -13.21 5.24 6.06
C GLN A 153 -11.98 5.23 5.15
N LYS A 154 -11.27 6.36 5.06
CA LYS A 154 -9.95 6.42 4.43
C LYS A 154 -8.91 5.77 5.36
N ILE A 155 -8.21 4.77 4.85
CA ILE A 155 -7.20 3.99 5.55
C ILE A 155 -5.84 4.16 4.87
N SER A 156 -4.77 4.02 5.64
CA SER A 156 -3.39 4.03 5.14
C SER A 156 -2.85 2.60 5.08
N VAL A 157 -2.16 2.26 3.99
CA VAL A 157 -1.60 0.92 3.78
C VAL A 157 -0.15 1.02 3.31
N LEU A 158 0.79 0.63 4.17
CA LEU A 158 2.19 0.44 3.82
C LEU A 158 2.42 -1.01 3.39
N LEU A 159 3.14 -1.20 2.28
CA LEU A 159 3.47 -2.50 1.70
C LEU A 159 4.98 -2.63 1.54
N LEU A 160 5.54 -3.72 2.07
CA LEU A 160 6.91 -4.15 1.77
C LEU A 160 6.88 -5.31 0.78
N TYR A 161 7.33 -5.03 -0.44
CA TYR A 161 7.54 -6.03 -1.47
C TYR A 161 9.01 -6.47 -1.52
N SER A 162 9.24 -7.74 -1.84
CA SER A 162 10.56 -8.33 -2.07
C SER A 162 10.61 -9.14 -3.36
N ARG A 163 11.76 -9.16 -4.03
CA ARG A 163 12.04 -10.11 -5.13
C ARG A 163 12.22 -11.55 -4.61
N ASN A 164 12.50 -11.71 -3.32
CA ASN A 164 12.73 -12.99 -2.64
C ASN A 164 11.62 -13.29 -1.62
N THR A 165 11.76 -14.38 -0.87
CA THR A 165 10.82 -14.73 0.23
C THR A 165 11.21 -14.11 1.58
N GLU A 166 12.31 -13.36 1.61
CA GLU A 166 12.88 -12.67 2.76
C GLU A 166 13.52 -11.36 2.30
N VAL A 167 13.89 -10.50 3.26
CA VAL A 167 14.65 -9.27 3.05
C VAL A 167 15.80 -9.19 4.04
N LYS A 168 16.80 -8.37 3.72
CA LYS A 168 17.91 -8.09 4.63
C LYS A 168 17.40 -7.34 5.88
N PRO A 169 18.03 -7.52 7.05
CA PRO A 169 17.62 -6.83 8.28
C PRO A 169 17.51 -5.30 8.13
N GLY A 170 18.47 -4.66 7.45
CA GLY A 170 18.44 -3.20 7.23
C GLY A 170 17.26 -2.71 6.37
N VAL A 171 16.69 -3.56 5.51
CA VAL A 171 15.46 -3.22 4.76
C VAL A 171 14.25 -3.29 5.68
N LEU A 172 14.21 -4.26 6.59
CA LEU A 172 13.13 -4.39 7.57
C LEU A 172 13.19 -3.24 8.60
N GLU A 173 14.38 -2.83 9.02
CA GLU A 173 14.57 -1.65 9.87
C GLU A 173 14.04 -0.38 9.19
N LYS A 174 14.44 -0.14 7.93
CA LYS A 174 13.90 0.96 7.12
C LYS A 174 12.37 0.92 7.03
N PHE A 175 11.77 -0.25 6.82
CA PHE A 175 10.32 -0.39 6.79
C PHE A 175 9.67 -0.05 8.15
N ASN A 176 10.27 -0.47 9.27
CA ASN A 176 9.80 -0.10 10.60
C ASN A 176 9.89 1.40 10.87
N ASP A 177 10.91 2.09 10.37
CA ASP A 177 11.00 3.54 10.50
C ASP A 177 9.94 4.23 9.63
N THR A 178 9.71 3.72 8.43
CA THR A 178 8.62 4.21 7.56
C THR A 178 7.24 4.05 8.22
N ILE A 179 7.01 2.96 8.96
CA ILE A 179 5.78 2.75 9.75
C ILE A 179 5.59 3.87 10.77
N LYS A 180 6.65 4.24 11.52
CA LYS A 180 6.58 5.32 12.51
C LYS A 180 6.33 6.68 11.85
N GLU A 181 7.00 6.96 10.74
CA GLU A 181 6.80 8.19 9.96
C GLU A 181 5.36 8.30 9.42
N ALA A 182 4.72 7.16 9.16
CA ALA A 182 3.31 7.09 8.77
C ALA A 182 2.32 7.32 9.91
N GLY A 183 2.78 7.50 11.15
CA GLY A 183 1.94 7.51 12.34
C GLY A 183 1.32 6.15 12.67
N LEU A 184 1.85 5.06 12.11
CA LEU A 184 1.47 3.69 12.42
C LEU A 184 2.40 3.11 13.49
N SER A 185 1.94 2.04 14.14
CA SER A 185 2.72 1.28 15.10
C SER A 185 3.17 -0.08 14.55
N LYS A 186 4.12 -0.72 15.23
CA LYS A 186 4.59 -2.06 14.85
C LYS A 186 3.50 -3.11 15.04
N GLU A 187 2.60 -2.90 15.98
CA GLU A 187 1.42 -3.74 16.25
C GLU A 187 0.38 -3.62 15.12
N GLN A 188 0.47 -2.58 14.29
CA GLN A 188 -0.34 -2.42 13.08
C GLN A 188 0.32 -3.05 11.85
N MET A 189 1.44 -3.75 12.03
CA MET A 189 2.14 -4.51 10.98
C MET A 189 1.85 -6.01 11.08
N VAL A 190 1.80 -6.66 9.92
CA VAL A 190 1.76 -8.12 9.77
C VAL A 190 2.88 -8.54 8.83
N MET A 191 3.75 -9.43 9.31
CA MET A 191 4.66 -10.21 8.47
C MET A 191 3.88 -11.40 7.88
N LEU A 192 3.87 -11.52 6.56
CA LEU A 192 3.10 -12.55 5.88
C LEU A 192 3.90 -13.86 5.79
N PRO A 193 3.36 -14.98 6.29
CA PRO A 193 4.03 -16.27 6.25
C PRO A 193 4.21 -16.75 4.80
N LYS A 194 5.31 -17.45 4.54
CA LYS A 194 5.61 -18.03 3.23
C LYS A 194 4.50 -18.98 2.80
N ALA A 195 4.14 -18.90 1.53
CA ALA A 195 3.20 -19.81 0.89
C ALA A 195 3.74 -20.25 -0.47
N LYS A 196 3.28 -21.41 -0.94
CA LYS A 196 3.55 -21.83 -2.32
C LYS A 196 2.89 -20.83 -3.28
N GLU A 197 3.60 -20.49 -4.34
CA GLU A 197 3.02 -19.67 -5.42
C GLU A 197 1.77 -20.39 -5.95
N CYS A 198 0.72 -19.61 -6.20
CA CYS A 198 -0.56 -20.13 -6.64
C CYS A 198 -1.01 -19.41 -7.91
N ARG A 199 -1.89 -20.06 -8.67
CA ARG A 199 -2.64 -19.46 -9.78
C ARG A 199 -4.11 -19.82 -9.59
N PRO A 200 -5.06 -18.98 -10.02
CA PRO A 200 -6.46 -19.37 -10.08
C PRO A 200 -6.56 -20.61 -10.97
N GLN A 201 -7.36 -21.58 -10.55
CA GLN A 201 -7.73 -22.66 -11.44
C GLN A 201 -8.65 -22.08 -12.52
N LEU A 202 -8.34 -22.32 -13.78
CA LEU A 202 -9.25 -22.02 -14.87
C LEU A 202 -10.45 -22.96 -14.70
N ALA A 203 -11.65 -22.38 -14.59
CA ALA A 203 -12.90 -23.12 -14.64
C ALA A 203 -13.14 -23.66 -16.05
#